data_AF-A0A1A8II20-F1
#
_entry.id   AF-A0A1A8II20-F1
#
_cell.length_a   1.000
_cell.length_b   1.000
_cell.length_c   1.000
_cell.angle_alpha   90.00
_cell.angle_beta   90.00
_cell.angle_gamma   90.00
#
_symmetry.space_group_name_H-M   'P 1'
#
loop_
_entity.id
_entity.type
_entity.pdbx_description
1 polymer ?
#
loop_
_entity_poly.entity_id
_entity_poly.type
_entity_poly.pdbx_seq_one_letter_code
_entity_poly.pdbx_strand_id
1 'polypeptide(L)'
;MKLYCLSGHPTLPCNVLKFKSTTIMLDCGLDTTSVLNFLPLPLVHSPRLSKLTGWTSKDGTVNLEKELKECAGRVFVDSQPEFCLPERELLDLSTIDVILISNYHCMMALPYITEHTGFTGTVYATEPTLQIGRLLMEELVNFMERVPKAQSATCWKNKDLQRVLPGPLKEAVDVWTWKRCYSMHEVNSALSKVQLVGYSQKVELFGAVQVSPLSSGYSLGSSNWIIQSHHEKVSYVSGSSLLTTHPQPMDQSSLKNSDVLILTGLTQMPTANPDGMLGEFCSNLAMTIRAGGNVLVPCYSSGVIYDLLECLYQFIESANLGTTPFYFISPVANSSLEFSQIFAEW
;
A
#
# COMPACT_ATOMS: atom_id res chain seq x y z
N MET A 1 -9.58 20.79 -17.99
CA MET A 1 -9.14 19.79 -17.00
C MET A 1 -8.16 18.83 -17.68
N LYS A 2 -7.11 18.38 -17.00
CA LYS A 2 -6.20 17.31 -17.48
C LYS A 2 -5.94 16.32 -16.35
N LEU A 3 -5.93 15.02 -16.65
CA LEU A 3 -5.63 13.95 -15.72
C LEU A 3 -4.36 13.22 -16.18
N TYR A 4 -3.41 13.03 -15.27
CA TYR A 4 -2.17 12.29 -15.46
C TYR A 4 -2.19 11.08 -14.54
N CYS A 5 -1.97 9.88 -15.08
CA CYS A 5 -1.84 8.66 -14.29
C CYS A 5 -0.34 8.39 -14.09
N LEU A 6 0.12 8.37 -12.84
CA LEU A 6 1.52 8.13 -12.47
C LEU A 6 1.75 6.72 -11.93
N SER A 7 0.71 5.89 -11.82
CA SER A 7 0.81 4.50 -11.36
C SER A 7 0.12 3.57 -12.37
N GLY A 8 0.84 2.55 -12.81
CA GLY A 8 0.26 1.45 -13.60
C GLY A 8 -0.48 0.41 -12.75
N HIS A 9 -0.43 0.52 -11.41
CA HIS A 9 -0.98 -0.49 -10.52
C HIS A 9 -2.48 -0.27 -10.28
N PRO A 10 -3.36 -1.26 -10.54
CA PRO A 10 -4.81 -1.07 -10.55
C PRO A 10 -5.42 -0.72 -9.19
N THR A 11 -4.77 -1.09 -8.09
CA THR A 11 -5.25 -0.87 -6.72
C THR A 11 -4.41 0.11 -5.91
N LEU A 12 -3.33 0.66 -6.49
CA LEU A 12 -2.45 1.62 -5.83
C LEU A 12 -2.39 2.88 -6.68
N PRO A 13 -3.48 3.67 -6.69
CA PRO A 13 -3.59 4.83 -7.55
C PRO A 13 -2.58 5.91 -7.16
N CYS A 14 -2.15 6.64 -8.18
CA CYS A 14 -1.34 7.83 -8.05
C CYS A 14 -1.67 8.70 -9.25
N ASN A 15 -2.62 9.62 -9.10
CA ASN A 15 -3.12 10.43 -10.21
C ASN A 15 -2.88 11.90 -9.94
N VAL A 16 -2.69 12.70 -10.99
CA VAL A 16 -2.63 14.16 -10.87
C VAL A 16 -3.68 14.79 -11.75
N LEU A 17 -4.55 15.55 -11.11
CA LEU A 17 -5.64 16.31 -11.71
C LEU A 17 -5.25 17.78 -11.77
N LYS A 18 -5.02 18.30 -12.98
CA LYS A 18 -4.96 19.75 -13.23
C LYS A 18 -6.38 20.25 -13.48
N PHE A 19 -6.93 20.94 -12.48
CA PHE A 19 -8.29 21.44 -12.48
C PHE A 19 -8.30 22.92 -12.10
N LYS A 20 -8.80 23.75 -13.03
CA LYS A 20 -8.68 25.22 -12.97
C LYS A 20 -7.21 25.62 -12.82
N SER A 21 -6.88 26.45 -11.84
CA SER A 21 -5.52 26.89 -11.51
C SER A 21 -4.83 26.00 -10.46
N THR A 22 -5.43 24.86 -10.09
CA THR A 22 -4.94 23.99 -9.02
C THR A 22 -4.46 22.66 -9.59
N THR A 23 -3.30 22.20 -9.15
CA THR A 23 -2.74 20.88 -9.44
C THR A 23 -2.89 19.99 -8.22
N ILE A 24 -3.82 19.04 -8.30
CA ILE A 24 -4.22 18.17 -7.19
C ILE A 24 -3.72 16.76 -7.47
N MET A 25 -2.90 16.21 -6.57
CA MET A 25 -2.56 14.80 -6.58
C MET A 25 -3.61 14.01 -5.80
N LEU A 26 -4.11 12.94 -6.40
CA LEU A 26 -5.10 12.03 -5.85
C LEU A 26 -4.39 10.71 -5.56
N ASP A 27 -4.21 10.45 -4.27
CA ASP A 27 -3.45 9.32 -3.73
C ASP A 27 -1.96 9.30 -4.12
N CYS A 28 -1.16 8.67 -3.26
CA CYS A 28 0.25 8.35 -3.49
C CYS A 28 0.54 6.91 -3.01
N GLY A 29 -0.06 5.95 -3.70
CA GLY A 29 0.23 4.53 -3.49
C GLY A 29 1.69 4.18 -3.79
N LEU A 30 2.22 3.19 -3.06
CA LEU A 30 3.56 2.64 -3.28
C LEU A 30 3.45 1.20 -3.79
N ASP A 31 3.99 0.94 -4.97
CA ASP A 31 4.07 -0.43 -5.48
C ASP A 31 5.17 -1.20 -4.76
N THR A 32 4.76 -2.17 -3.95
CA THR A 32 5.64 -3.05 -3.17
C THR A 32 5.97 -4.36 -3.89
N THR A 33 5.44 -4.60 -5.09
CA THR A 33 5.70 -5.83 -5.85
C THR A 33 7.17 -5.97 -6.25
N SER A 34 7.90 -4.85 -6.37
CA SER A 34 9.35 -4.84 -6.62
C SER A 34 10.14 -5.61 -5.57
N VAL A 35 9.65 -5.67 -4.31
CA VAL A 35 10.27 -6.42 -3.20
C VAL A 35 10.36 -7.91 -3.51
N LEU A 36 9.45 -8.46 -4.32
CA LEU A 36 9.43 -9.88 -4.70
C LEU A 36 10.64 -10.30 -5.56
N ASN A 37 11.41 -9.33 -6.07
CA ASN A 37 12.63 -9.56 -6.82
C ASN A 37 13.87 -9.74 -5.93
N PHE A 38 13.74 -9.48 -4.62
CA PHE A 38 14.83 -9.55 -3.66
C PHE A 38 14.75 -10.83 -2.85
N LEU A 39 15.90 -11.32 -2.38
CA LEU A 39 15.90 -12.37 -1.38
C LEU A 39 15.27 -11.86 -0.08
N PRO A 40 14.52 -12.71 0.65
CA PRO A 40 13.93 -12.32 1.92
C PRO A 40 15.02 -11.90 2.91
N LEU A 41 14.65 -11.08 3.87
CA LEU A 41 15.50 -10.64 4.97
C LEU A 41 15.25 -11.54 6.20
N PRO A 42 16.05 -12.60 6.43
CA PRO A 42 15.75 -13.54 7.49
C PRO A 42 16.20 -12.97 8.84
N LEU A 43 15.30 -12.91 9.82
CA LEU A 43 15.62 -12.52 11.21
C LEU A 43 16.60 -13.47 11.88
N VAL A 44 16.59 -14.74 11.48
CA VAL A 44 17.44 -15.81 12.00
C VAL A 44 18.28 -16.39 10.87
N HIS A 45 19.48 -16.87 11.20
CA HIS A 45 20.34 -17.48 10.19
C HIS A 45 19.62 -18.63 9.46
N SER A 46 19.61 -18.58 8.13
CA SER A 46 19.06 -19.63 7.29
C SER A 46 20.18 -20.31 6.49
N PRO A 47 20.54 -21.56 6.82
CA PRO A 47 21.53 -22.33 6.06
C PRO A 47 21.14 -22.52 4.59
N ARG A 48 19.84 -22.52 4.29
CA ARG A 48 19.32 -22.63 2.93
C ARG A 48 19.61 -21.37 2.12
N LEU A 49 19.40 -20.19 2.72
CA LEU A 49 19.64 -18.92 2.04
C LEU A 49 21.13 -18.60 1.92
N SER A 50 21.93 -18.92 2.95
CA SER A 50 23.37 -18.65 2.94
C SER A 50 24.16 -19.51 1.94
N LYS A 51 23.61 -20.67 1.55
CA LYS A 51 24.22 -21.60 0.58
C LYS A 51 23.73 -21.41 -0.86
N LEU A 52 22.91 -20.39 -1.14
CA LEU A 52 22.44 -20.15 -2.50
C LEU A 52 23.60 -19.81 -3.43
N THR A 53 23.56 -20.39 -4.63
CA THR A 53 24.55 -20.18 -5.67
C THR A 53 24.42 -18.77 -6.24
N GLY A 54 25.57 -18.16 -6.56
CA GLY A 54 25.60 -16.91 -7.32
C GLY A 54 25.13 -17.12 -8.75
N TRP A 55 24.54 -16.10 -9.36
CA TRP A 55 24.14 -16.14 -10.75
C TRP A 55 25.26 -15.66 -11.69
N THR A 56 25.47 -16.40 -12.77
CA THR A 56 26.30 -16.01 -13.92
C THR A 56 25.53 -16.27 -15.21
N SER A 57 25.84 -15.49 -16.26
CA SER A 57 25.27 -15.75 -17.58
C SER A 57 25.77 -17.09 -18.13
N LYS A 58 24.95 -17.77 -18.95
CA LYS A 58 25.25 -19.09 -19.52
C LYS A 58 26.51 -19.13 -20.39
N ASP A 59 26.86 -18.01 -20.99
CA ASP A 59 28.06 -17.79 -21.80
C ASP A 59 29.27 -17.31 -20.97
N GLY A 60 29.10 -17.10 -19.66
CA GLY A 60 30.13 -16.62 -18.74
C GLY A 60 30.51 -15.14 -18.92
N THR A 61 29.87 -14.40 -19.82
CA THR A 61 30.24 -13.01 -20.14
C THR A 61 29.86 -12.03 -19.04
N VAL A 62 28.75 -12.29 -18.35
CA VAL A 62 28.25 -11.49 -17.22
C VAL A 62 28.36 -12.30 -15.93
N ASN A 63 29.11 -11.76 -14.97
CA ASN A 63 29.23 -12.33 -13.63
C ASN A 63 28.61 -11.35 -12.61
N LEU A 64 27.51 -11.77 -11.99
CA LEU A 64 26.83 -11.04 -10.91
C LEU A 64 26.67 -11.93 -9.66
N GLU A 65 27.58 -12.89 -9.42
CA GLU A 65 27.48 -13.87 -8.32
C GLU A 65 27.39 -13.26 -6.92
N LYS A 66 27.93 -12.04 -6.79
CA LYS A 66 27.89 -11.26 -5.56
C LYS A 66 26.51 -10.63 -5.36
N GLU A 67 25.86 -10.17 -6.41
CA GLU A 67 24.61 -9.39 -6.33
C GLU A 67 23.35 -10.24 -6.53
N LEU A 68 23.47 -11.34 -7.26
CA LEU A 68 22.34 -12.15 -7.70
C LEU A 68 22.51 -13.60 -7.23
N LYS A 69 21.41 -14.18 -6.76
CA LYS A 69 21.35 -15.55 -6.25
C LYS A 69 20.28 -16.36 -6.96
N GLU A 70 20.59 -17.61 -7.27
CA GLU A 70 19.63 -18.54 -7.84
C GLU A 70 18.91 -19.33 -6.74
N CYS A 71 17.59 -19.42 -6.83
CA CYS A 71 16.76 -20.26 -5.97
C CYS A 71 15.57 -20.80 -6.74
N ALA A 72 15.41 -22.12 -6.78
CA ALA A 72 14.28 -22.82 -7.42
C ALA A 72 14.02 -22.37 -8.87
N GLY A 73 15.08 -22.18 -9.67
CA GLY A 73 14.98 -21.78 -11.08
C GLY A 73 14.68 -20.29 -11.31
N ARG A 74 14.66 -19.47 -10.25
CA ARG A 74 14.52 -18.01 -10.32
C ARG A 74 15.78 -17.32 -9.80
N VAL A 75 16.00 -16.10 -10.28
CA VAL A 75 17.10 -15.23 -9.85
C VAL A 75 16.54 -14.12 -8.97
N PHE A 76 17.23 -13.87 -7.86
CA PHE A 76 16.86 -12.86 -6.88
C PHE A 76 18.04 -11.93 -6.59
N VAL A 77 17.73 -10.68 -6.28
CA VAL A 77 18.71 -9.68 -5.85
C VAL A 77 19.05 -9.91 -4.38
N ASP A 78 20.32 -10.13 -4.08
CA ASP A 78 20.85 -10.28 -2.74
C ASP A 78 21.25 -8.92 -2.15
N SER A 79 20.25 -8.09 -1.93
CA SER A 79 20.42 -6.77 -1.31
C SER A 79 19.18 -6.37 -0.52
N GLN A 80 19.22 -5.19 0.07
CA GLN A 80 18.05 -4.59 0.71
C GLN A 80 16.96 -4.36 -0.35
N PRO A 81 15.70 -4.73 -0.09
CA PRO A 81 14.60 -4.45 -0.99
C PRO A 81 14.44 -2.97 -1.31
N GLU A 82 14.01 -2.71 -2.54
CA GLU A 82 13.71 -1.39 -3.04
C GLU A 82 12.31 -1.36 -3.63
N PHE A 83 11.72 -0.18 -3.63
CA PHE A 83 10.33 0.08 -3.98
C PHE A 83 10.24 0.83 -5.30
N CYS A 84 9.28 0.41 -6.14
CA CYS A 84 8.95 1.10 -7.36
C CYS A 84 8.13 2.35 -7.01
N LEU A 85 8.63 3.52 -7.41
CA LEU A 85 7.95 4.79 -7.16
C LEU A 85 7.02 5.14 -8.32
N PRO A 86 5.96 5.95 -8.07
CA PRO A 86 5.15 6.50 -9.14
C PRO A 86 5.99 7.25 -10.18
N GLU A 87 5.56 7.19 -11.44
CA GLU A 87 6.31 7.68 -12.59
C GLU A 87 6.52 9.20 -12.52
N ARG A 88 7.79 9.62 -12.52
CA ARG A 88 8.20 11.02 -12.33
C ARG A 88 8.48 11.76 -13.63
N GLU A 89 8.73 11.06 -14.74
CA GLU A 89 9.11 11.70 -16.01
C GLU A 89 7.95 12.49 -16.65
N LEU A 90 6.71 12.14 -16.31
CA LEU A 90 5.52 12.78 -16.85
C LEU A 90 5.21 14.15 -16.21
N LEU A 91 5.65 14.38 -14.96
CA LEU A 91 5.27 15.56 -14.20
C LEU A 91 6.29 15.92 -13.10
N ASP A 92 6.67 17.19 -13.05
CA ASP A 92 7.41 17.76 -11.91
C ASP A 92 6.50 17.89 -10.68
N LEU A 93 6.77 17.07 -9.67
CA LEU A 93 5.98 16.99 -8.44
C LEU A 93 6.12 18.23 -7.54
N SER A 94 7.12 19.10 -7.77
CA SER A 94 7.21 20.40 -7.09
C SER A 94 6.08 21.36 -7.49
N THR A 95 5.41 21.09 -8.62
CA THR A 95 4.27 21.88 -9.12
C THR A 95 2.92 21.45 -8.54
N ILE A 96 2.90 20.44 -7.68
CA ILE A 96 1.68 19.95 -7.02
C ILE A 96 1.36 20.85 -5.83
N ASP A 97 0.15 21.41 -5.83
CA ASP A 97 -0.29 22.32 -4.77
C ASP A 97 -0.84 21.54 -3.57
N VAL A 98 -1.55 20.43 -3.85
CA VAL A 98 -2.29 19.67 -2.85
C VAL A 98 -2.24 18.18 -3.14
N ILE A 99 -2.12 17.36 -2.09
CA ILE A 99 -2.30 15.90 -2.14
C ILE A 99 -3.55 15.53 -1.34
N LEU A 100 -4.47 14.78 -1.93
CA LEU A 100 -5.64 14.21 -1.26
C LEU A 100 -5.42 12.71 -1.07
N ILE A 101 -5.48 12.24 0.18
CA ILE A 101 -5.30 10.83 0.53
C ILE A 101 -6.67 10.20 0.80
N SER A 102 -7.03 9.18 0.04
CA SER A 102 -8.27 8.45 0.18
C SER A 102 -8.24 7.38 1.27
N ASN A 103 -7.13 6.64 1.45
CA ASN A 103 -7.03 5.60 2.47
C ASN A 103 -5.56 5.40 2.91
N TYR A 104 -5.37 4.63 3.98
CA TYR A 104 -4.07 4.44 4.62
C TYR A 104 -3.04 3.69 3.74
N HIS A 105 -3.44 2.90 2.75
CA HIS A 105 -2.51 2.29 1.79
C HIS A 105 -2.06 3.30 0.73
N CYS A 106 -2.89 4.29 0.43
CA CYS A 106 -2.65 5.30 -0.59
C CYS A 106 -1.74 6.44 -0.14
N MET A 107 -1.08 6.32 1.01
CA MET A 107 -0.07 7.28 1.48
C MET A 107 1.33 6.69 1.60
N MET A 108 1.53 5.42 1.21
CA MET A 108 2.82 4.74 1.38
C MET A 108 3.96 5.36 0.58
N ALA A 109 3.69 6.10 -0.51
CA ALA A 109 4.71 6.83 -1.25
C ALA A 109 4.91 8.28 -0.77
N LEU A 110 4.11 8.73 0.22
CA LEU A 110 4.12 10.12 0.68
C LEU A 110 5.50 10.61 1.13
N PRO A 111 6.28 9.86 1.95
CA PRO A 111 7.62 10.30 2.34
C PRO A 111 8.57 10.52 1.15
N TYR A 112 8.49 9.67 0.12
CA TYR A 112 9.32 9.84 -1.08
C TYR A 112 8.95 11.08 -1.89
N ILE A 113 7.70 11.52 -1.82
CA ILE A 113 7.22 12.71 -2.51
C ILE A 113 7.61 13.94 -1.72
N THR A 114 7.25 14.01 -0.43
CA THR A 114 7.45 15.21 0.39
C THR A 114 8.92 15.51 0.65
N GLU A 115 9.78 14.48 0.78
CA GLU A 115 11.18 14.68 1.17
C GLU A 115 12.15 14.70 -0.03
N HIS A 116 11.75 14.22 -1.21
CA HIS A 116 12.68 14.06 -2.35
C HIS A 116 12.25 14.68 -3.68
N THR A 117 11.15 15.44 -3.72
CA THR A 117 10.63 15.97 -5.00
C THR A 117 10.44 17.48 -5.03
N GLY A 118 10.75 18.17 -3.93
CA GLY A 118 10.55 19.62 -3.82
C GLY A 118 9.09 20.02 -3.61
N PHE A 119 8.20 19.08 -3.31
CA PHE A 119 6.81 19.35 -2.93
C PHE A 119 6.75 20.25 -1.69
N THR A 120 6.08 21.40 -1.82
CA THR A 120 5.83 22.36 -0.72
C THR A 120 4.34 22.59 -0.47
N GLY A 121 3.48 21.79 -1.11
CA GLY A 121 2.04 21.89 -0.99
C GLY A 121 1.50 21.37 0.34
N THR A 122 0.17 21.25 0.42
CA THR A 122 -0.53 20.72 1.60
C THR A 122 -1.08 19.32 1.34
N VAL A 123 -1.06 18.45 2.35
CA VAL A 123 -1.62 17.10 2.26
C VAL A 123 -2.89 17.04 3.09
N TYR A 124 -3.97 16.46 2.58
CA TYR A 124 -5.23 16.27 3.30
C TYR A 124 -5.58 14.79 3.44
N ALA A 125 -5.96 14.40 4.64
CA ALA A 125 -6.43 13.06 4.96
C ALA A 125 -7.41 13.10 6.13
N THR A 126 -8.18 12.02 6.30
CA THR A 126 -8.97 11.80 7.53
C THR A 126 -8.06 11.30 8.67
N GLU A 127 -8.49 11.50 9.92
CA GLU A 127 -7.69 11.10 11.09
C GLU A 127 -7.39 9.59 11.14
N PRO A 128 -8.37 8.67 10.95
CA PRO A 128 -8.04 7.25 10.99
C PRO A 128 -7.10 6.82 9.86
N THR A 129 -7.24 7.45 8.68
CA THR A 129 -6.33 7.21 7.56
C THR A 129 -4.90 7.60 7.92
N LEU A 130 -4.70 8.76 8.55
CA LEU A 130 -3.38 9.22 8.99
C LEU A 130 -2.77 8.26 10.02
N GLN A 131 -3.54 7.88 11.04
CA GLN A 131 -3.03 7.05 12.14
C GLN A 131 -2.72 5.61 11.70
N ILE A 132 -3.60 4.99 10.92
CA ILE A 132 -3.35 3.63 10.40
C ILE A 132 -2.20 3.66 9.39
N GLY A 133 -2.16 4.68 8.52
CA GLY A 133 -1.06 4.85 7.57
C GLY A 133 0.28 5.02 8.27
N ARG A 134 0.33 5.76 9.39
CA ARG A 134 1.52 5.85 10.26
C ARG A 134 1.98 4.47 10.72
N LEU A 135 1.08 3.63 11.25
CA LEU A 135 1.44 2.29 11.70
C LEU A 135 2.01 1.42 10.59
N LEU A 136 1.44 1.50 9.37
CA LEU A 136 1.97 0.75 8.22
C LEU A 136 3.37 1.23 7.82
N MET A 137 3.62 2.54 7.84
CA MET A 137 4.96 3.07 7.54
C MET A 137 5.96 2.70 8.62
N GLU A 138 5.59 2.80 9.90
CA GLU A 138 6.41 2.40 11.05
C GLU A 138 6.77 0.93 11.00
N GLU A 139 5.80 0.06 10.73
CA GLU A 139 6.00 -1.37 10.56
C GLU A 139 6.98 -1.67 9.42
N LEU A 140 6.81 -1.02 8.26
CA LEU A 140 7.70 -1.19 7.12
C LEU A 140 9.14 -0.83 7.48
N VAL A 141 9.36 0.35 8.07
CA VAL A 141 10.71 0.79 8.48
C VAL A 141 11.30 -0.18 9.50
N ASN A 142 10.50 -0.58 10.49
CA ASN A 142 10.93 -1.49 11.53
C ASN A 142 11.37 -2.85 10.95
N PHE A 143 10.62 -3.41 10.01
CA PHE A 143 11.02 -4.66 9.34
C PHE A 143 12.29 -4.51 8.51
N MET A 144 12.48 -3.37 7.84
CA MET A 144 13.67 -3.12 7.03
C MET A 144 14.93 -2.88 7.88
N GLU A 145 14.79 -2.24 9.04
CA GLU A 145 15.90 -1.93 9.96
C GLU A 145 16.31 -3.12 10.85
N ARG A 146 15.40 -4.07 11.11
CA ARG A 146 15.69 -5.27 11.92
C ARG A 146 16.81 -6.14 11.36
N VAL A 147 16.96 -6.19 10.02
CA VAL A 147 17.92 -7.06 9.33
C VAL A 147 18.67 -6.24 8.28
N PRO A 148 19.59 -5.36 8.69
CA PRO A 148 20.32 -4.52 7.75
C PRO A 148 21.28 -5.40 6.93
N LYS A 149 21.12 -5.41 5.60
CA LYS A 149 22.10 -6.01 4.70
C LYS A 149 23.24 -5.01 4.46
N ALA A 150 24.47 -5.41 4.80
CA ALA A 150 25.66 -4.62 4.50
C ALA A 150 25.94 -4.53 2.98
N GLN A 151 25.42 -5.47 2.20
CA GLN A 151 25.67 -5.55 0.77
C GLN A 151 24.62 -4.78 -0.05
N SER A 152 25.10 -3.82 -0.84
CA SER A 152 24.30 -3.10 -1.83
C SER A 152 24.52 -3.72 -3.22
N ALA A 153 23.44 -4.12 -3.89
CA ALA A 153 23.47 -4.58 -5.28
C ALA A 153 23.06 -3.43 -6.22
N THR A 154 23.98 -3.02 -7.09
CA THR A 154 23.78 -1.86 -7.98
C THR A 154 24.10 -2.17 -9.44
N CYS A 155 25.00 -3.11 -9.70
CA CYS A 155 25.42 -3.45 -11.06
C CYS A 155 24.27 -4.05 -11.86
N TRP A 156 23.45 -4.93 -11.26
CA TRP A 156 22.31 -5.57 -11.92
C TRP A 156 21.29 -4.59 -12.52
N LYS A 157 21.22 -3.35 -12.01
CA LYS A 157 20.33 -2.28 -12.51
C LYS A 157 20.80 -1.64 -13.83
N ASN A 158 22.02 -1.93 -14.28
CA ASN A 158 22.51 -1.42 -15.55
C ASN A 158 21.61 -1.93 -16.69
N LYS A 159 21.16 -1.03 -17.58
CA LYS A 159 20.21 -1.33 -18.66
C LYS A 159 20.68 -2.45 -19.59
N ASP A 160 21.98 -2.52 -19.89
CA ASP A 160 22.54 -3.55 -20.77
C ASP A 160 22.60 -4.91 -20.05
N LEU A 161 22.89 -4.90 -18.74
CA LEU A 161 22.89 -6.11 -17.92
C LEU A 161 21.47 -6.62 -17.67
N GLN A 162 20.52 -5.75 -17.38
CA GLN A 162 19.12 -6.13 -17.12
C GLN A 162 18.51 -6.90 -18.29
N ARG A 163 18.83 -6.53 -19.54
CA ARG A 163 18.32 -7.17 -20.76
C ARG A 163 18.72 -8.63 -20.91
N VAL A 164 19.86 -9.02 -20.32
CA VAL A 164 20.38 -10.40 -20.38
C VAL A 164 19.98 -11.25 -19.17
N LEU A 165 19.40 -10.63 -18.12
CA LEU A 165 18.88 -11.36 -16.97
C LEU A 165 17.68 -12.24 -17.37
N PRO A 166 17.37 -13.29 -16.59
CA PRO A 166 16.11 -14.01 -16.73
C PRO A 166 14.93 -13.20 -16.16
N GLY A 167 13.71 -13.52 -16.60
CA GLY A 167 12.50 -13.03 -15.96
C GLY A 167 12.40 -13.54 -14.51
N PRO A 168 11.86 -12.75 -13.56
CA PRO A 168 11.16 -11.46 -13.75
C PRO A 168 12.07 -10.22 -13.82
N LEU A 169 13.37 -10.32 -13.48
CA LEU A 169 14.26 -9.14 -13.42
C LEU A 169 14.42 -8.44 -14.76
N LYS A 170 14.39 -9.19 -15.86
CA LYS A 170 14.39 -8.65 -17.23
C LYS A 170 13.17 -7.81 -17.56
N GLU A 171 12.02 -8.16 -17.00
CA GLU A 171 10.71 -7.57 -17.29
C GLU A 171 10.38 -6.42 -16.33
N ALA A 172 11.14 -6.27 -15.26
CA ALA A 172 10.99 -5.19 -14.30
C ALA A 172 11.16 -3.82 -14.97
N VAL A 173 10.20 -2.94 -14.75
CA VAL A 173 10.16 -1.60 -15.35
C VAL A 173 10.97 -0.63 -14.50
N ASP A 174 11.78 0.21 -15.16
CA ASP A 174 12.49 1.36 -14.60
C ASP A 174 13.23 1.11 -13.28
N VAL A 175 13.94 -0.02 -13.17
CA VAL A 175 14.66 -0.45 -11.96
C VAL A 175 15.68 0.57 -11.40
N TRP A 176 16.14 1.51 -12.22
CA TRP A 176 17.01 2.61 -11.81
C TRP A 176 16.30 3.68 -10.98
N THR A 177 14.97 3.78 -11.06
CA THR A 177 14.17 4.73 -10.28
C THR A 177 13.81 4.18 -8.90
N TRP A 178 13.93 2.86 -8.71
CA TRP A 178 13.58 2.20 -7.45
C TRP A 178 14.40 2.76 -6.30
N LYS A 179 13.73 2.98 -5.16
CA LYS A 179 14.33 3.57 -3.97
C LYS A 179 14.31 2.59 -2.80
N ARG A 180 15.32 2.69 -1.94
CA ARG A 180 15.31 2.01 -0.65
C ARG A 180 14.20 2.55 0.23
N CYS A 181 13.82 1.78 1.25
CA CYS A 181 12.89 2.23 2.29
C CYS A 181 13.29 3.59 2.85
N TYR A 182 12.31 4.47 3.04
CA TYR A 182 12.47 5.69 3.81
C TYR A 182 12.79 5.38 5.28
N SER A 183 13.30 6.38 5.98
CA SER A 183 13.60 6.35 7.42
C SER A 183 12.42 6.79 8.28
N MET A 184 12.46 6.47 9.58
CA MET A 184 11.47 7.00 10.54
C MET A 184 11.47 8.54 10.61
N HIS A 185 12.61 9.19 10.35
CA HIS A 185 12.66 10.66 10.29
C HIS A 185 11.82 11.21 9.13
N GLU A 186 11.96 10.61 7.95
CA GLU A 186 11.19 10.99 6.76
C GLU A 186 9.70 10.70 6.93
N VAL A 187 9.33 9.57 7.56
CA VAL A 187 7.94 9.29 7.94
C VAL A 187 7.39 10.42 8.81
N ASN A 188 8.07 10.76 9.90
CA ASN A 188 7.58 11.80 10.82
C ASN A 188 7.51 13.18 10.15
N SER A 189 8.50 13.54 9.34
CA SER A 189 8.52 14.79 8.56
C SER A 189 7.40 14.86 7.52
N ALA A 190 7.09 13.76 6.84
CA ALA A 190 6.03 13.69 5.86
C ALA A 190 4.65 13.82 6.52
N LEU A 191 4.43 13.07 7.60
CA LEU A 191 3.15 13.05 8.31
C LEU A 191 2.85 14.36 9.03
N SER A 192 3.86 15.14 9.44
CA SER A 192 3.62 16.47 10.03
C SER A 192 3.08 17.50 9.03
N LYS A 193 3.12 17.22 7.72
CA LYS A 193 2.57 18.06 6.66
C LYS A 193 1.08 17.76 6.37
N VAL A 194 0.53 16.72 7.00
CA VAL A 194 -0.87 16.30 6.79
C VAL A 194 -1.80 17.17 7.63
N GLN A 195 -2.77 17.79 6.97
CA GLN A 195 -3.89 18.48 7.56
C GLN A 195 -5.09 17.54 7.62
N LEU A 196 -5.69 17.44 8.81
CA LEU A 196 -6.82 16.59 9.07
C LEU A 196 -8.11 17.22 8.55
N VAL A 197 -8.92 16.40 7.89
CA VAL A 197 -10.22 16.80 7.36
C VAL A 197 -11.27 15.78 7.76
N GLY A 198 -12.34 16.25 8.39
CA GLY A 198 -13.51 15.44 8.72
C GLY A 198 -14.37 15.16 7.49
N TYR A 199 -15.20 14.11 7.53
CA TYR A 199 -16.16 13.88 6.45
C TYR A 199 -17.09 15.07 6.23
N SER A 200 -17.41 15.34 4.96
CA SER A 200 -18.20 16.48 4.50
C SER A 200 -17.64 17.87 4.86
N GLN A 201 -16.48 17.96 5.51
CA GLN A 201 -15.81 19.22 5.73
C GLN A 201 -15.35 19.79 4.39
N LYS A 202 -15.77 21.02 4.12
CA LYS A 202 -15.44 21.75 2.90
C LYS A 202 -14.15 22.53 3.10
N VAL A 203 -13.13 22.21 2.32
CA VAL A 203 -11.85 22.89 2.32
C VAL A 203 -11.71 23.70 1.03
N GLU A 204 -11.58 25.01 1.15
CA GLU A 204 -11.35 25.92 0.02
C GLU A 204 -9.86 25.94 -0.34
N LEU A 205 -9.53 25.45 -1.53
CA LEU A 205 -8.19 25.47 -2.11
C LEU A 205 -8.04 26.72 -2.97
N PHE A 206 -7.27 27.68 -2.45
CA PHE A 206 -6.87 28.90 -3.14
C PHE A 206 -8.05 29.72 -3.72
N GLY A 207 -9.25 29.59 -3.15
CA GLY A 207 -10.48 30.28 -3.57
C GLY A 207 -11.03 29.86 -4.94
N ALA A 208 -10.48 28.82 -5.56
CA ALA A 208 -10.86 28.36 -6.90
C ALA A 208 -11.57 27.01 -6.90
N VAL A 209 -11.21 26.13 -5.95
CA VAL A 209 -11.68 24.75 -5.88
C VAL A 209 -11.99 24.41 -4.43
N GLN A 210 -13.15 23.83 -4.17
CA GLN A 210 -13.53 23.25 -2.90
C GLN A 210 -13.31 21.74 -2.94
N VAL A 211 -12.76 21.17 -1.87
CA VAL A 211 -12.65 19.71 -1.70
C VAL A 211 -13.34 19.26 -0.43
N SER A 212 -13.97 18.08 -0.46
CA SER A 212 -14.55 17.46 0.73
C SER A 212 -14.44 15.93 0.66
N PRO A 213 -13.93 15.26 1.71
CA PRO A 213 -13.92 13.81 1.78
C PRO A 213 -15.29 13.29 2.23
N LEU A 214 -15.68 12.14 1.70
CA LEU A 214 -16.91 11.42 2.06
C LEU A 214 -16.55 9.98 2.37
N SER A 215 -17.30 9.30 3.25
CA SER A 215 -17.04 7.88 3.50
C SER A 215 -17.13 7.07 2.22
N SER A 216 -16.10 6.24 1.98
CA SER A 216 -16.07 5.28 0.87
C SER A 216 -16.65 3.91 1.25
N GLY A 217 -16.90 3.67 2.54
CA GLY A 217 -17.38 2.39 3.08
C GLY A 217 -16.39 1.22 2.97
N TYR A 218 -15.16 1.44 2.51
CA TYR A 218 -14.19 0.36 2.26
C TYR A 218 -13.35 -0.03 3.47
N SER A 219 -12.79 0.95 4.18
CA SER A 219 -11.97 0.76 5.36
C SER A 219 -12.12 1.92 6.33
N LEU A 220 -11.68 1.75 7.58
CA LEU A 220 -11.73 2.81 8.59
C LEU A 220 -11.06 4.11 8.10
N GLY A 221 -11.81 5.21 8.12
CA GLY A 221 -11.37 6.53 7.63
C GLY A 221 -11.25 6.67 6.11
N SER A 222 -11.53 5.64 5.31
CA SER A 222 -11.40 5.70 3.86
C SER A 222 -12.41 6.66 3.22
N SER A 223 -11.94 7.42 2.24
CA SER A 223 -12.71 8.51 1.65
C SER A 223 -12.72 8.55 0.12
N ASN A 224 -13.88 8.92 -0.41
CA ASN A 224 -14.06 9.42 -1.75
C ASN A 224 -14.04 10.95 -1.71
N TRP A 225 -13.28 11.58 -2.61
CA TRP A 225 -13.10 13.02 -2.62
C TRP A 225 -14.01 13.68 -3.64
N ILE A 226 -14.80 14.65 -3.20
CA ILE A 226 -15.53 15.55 -4.09
C ILE A 226 -14.68 16.79 -4.30
N ILE A 227 -14.43 17.14 -5.56
CA ILE A 227 -13.59 18.26 -5.98
C ILE A 227 -14.46 19.16 -6.87
N GLN A 228 -14.81 20.34 -6.39
CA GLN A 228 -15.81 21.20 -7.02
C GLN A 228 -15.26 22.59 -7.27
N SER A 229 -15.56 23.13 -8.44
CA SER A 229 -15.53 24.57 -8.68
C SER A 229 -16.96 25.09 -8.75
N HIS A 230 -17.14 26.38 -9.03
CA HIS A 230 -18.47 27.00 -9.19
C HIS A 230 -19.36 26.35 -10.27
N HIS A 231 -18.77 25.68 -11.27
CA HIS A 231 -19.51 25.17 -12.43
C HIS A 231 -19.25 23.70 -12.76
N GLU A 232 -18.25 23.09 -12.16
CA GLU A 232 -17.82 21.72 -12.49
C GLU A 232 -17.55 20.94 -11.22
N LYS A 233 -18.02 19.70 -11.17
CA LYS A 233 -17.88 18.74 -10.09
C LYS A 233 -17.16 17.50 -10.59
N VAL A 234 -16.01 17.22 -10.00
CA VAL A 234 -15.25 15.98 -10.17
C VAL A 234 -15.42 15.14 -8.91
N SER A 235 -15.83 13.89 -9.07
CA SER A 235 -15.85 12.91 -7.99
C SER A 235 -14.73 11.91 -8.17
N TYR A 236 -13.84 11.82 -7.19
CA TYR A 236 -12.79 10.81 -7.13
C TYR A 236 -13.25 9.68 -6.21
N VAL A 237 -13.51 8.52 -6.80
CA VAL A 237 -13.91 7.29 -6.11
C VAL A 237 -12.70 6.37 -6.06
N SER A 238 -12.11 6.25 -4.88
CA SER A 238 -11.00 5.34 -4.59
C SER A 238 -11.55 3.98 -4.16
N GLY A 239 -10.73 3.14 -3.52
CA GLY A 239 -11.17 1.87 -2.93
C GLY A 239 -12.43 2.07 -2.10
N SER A 240 -13.55 1.53 -2.57
CA SER A 240 -14.90 1.77 -2.07
C SER A 240 -15.66 0.44 -1.95
N SER A 241 -16.53 0.31 -0.96
CA SER A 241 -17.34 -0.89 -0.76
C SER A 241 -18.79 -0.53 -0.40
N LEU A 242 -19.72 -1.30 -0.96
CA LEU A 242 -21.13 -1.28 -0.57
C LEU A 242 -21.45 -2.35 0.48
N LEU A 243 -20.52 -3.28 0.72
CA LEU A 243 -20.61 -4.25 1.81
C LEU A 243 -20.17 -3.54 3.08
N THR A 244 -21.09 -3.36 4.02
CA THR A 244 -20.86 -2.62 5.26
C THR A 244 -20.29 -3.57 6.32
N THR A 245 -18.97 -3.62 6.44
CA THR A 245 -18.30 -4.24 7.60
C THR A 245 -17.86 -3.21 8.64
N HIS A 246 -18.09 -1.92 8.37
CA HIS A 246 -17.69 -0.81 9.21
C HIS A 246 -18.88 0.12 9.54
N PRO A 247 -18.79 0.94 10.60
CA PRO A 247 -19.91 1.74 11.10
C PRO A 247 -20.49 2.71 10.05
N GLN A 248 -19.64 3.37 9.25
CA GLN A 248 -20.10 4.33 8.26
C GLN A 248 -20.13 3.78 6.81
N PRO A 249 -21.31 3.64 6.19
CA PRO A 249 -21.43 3.18 4.80
C PRO A 249 -20.97 4.24 3.79
N MET A 250 -20.75 3.81 2.55
CA MET A 250 -20.40 4.71 1.45
C MET A 250 -21.49 5.75 1.16
N ASP A 251 -21.12 7.04 1.08
CA ASP A 251 -22.04 8.10 0.65
C ASP A 251 -22.17 8.15 -0.88
N GLN A 252 -23.26 7.60 -1.38
CA GLN A 252 -23.60 7.62 -2.81
C GLN A 252 -24.33 8.88 -3.25
N SER A 253 -25.00 9.57 -2.32
CA SER A 253 -25.88 10.70 -2.65
C SER A 253 -25.09 11.87 -3.19
N SER A 254 -23.95 12.13 -2.57
CA SER A 254 -23.02 13.19 -2.92
C SER A 254 -22.22 12.91 -4.19
N LEU A 255 -22.26 11.70 -4.74
CA LEU A 255 -21.63 11.36 -6.05
C LEU A 255 -22.53 11.69 -7.25
N LYS A 256 -23.84 11.91 -7.03
CA LYS A 256 -24.79 12.23 -8.10
C LYS A 256 -24.44 13.56 -8.77
N ASN A 257 -24.79 13.67 -10.05
CA ASN A 257 -24.58 14.88 -10.87
C ASN A 257 -23.11 15.33 -10.93
N SER A 258 -22.18 14.37 -10.91
CA SER A 258 -20.77 14.65 -11.17
C SER A 258 -20.56 14.80 -12.67
N ASP A 259 -19.88 15.87 -13.09
CA ASP A 259 -19.51 16.07 -14.49
C ASP A 259 -18.45 15.04 -14.91
N VAL A 260 -17.56 14.69 -13.98
CA VAL A 260 -16.54 13.66 -14.17
C VAL A 260 -16.46 12.76 -12.94
N LEU A 261 -16.42 11.46 -13.20
CA LEU A 261 -16.16 10.43 -12.20
C LEU A 261 -14.81 9.78 -12.52
N ILE A 262 -13.86 9.89 -11.60
CA ILE A 262 -12.59 9.17 -11.67
C ILE A 262 -12.70 7.99 -10.72
N LEU A 263 -12.67 6.78 -11.27
CA LEU A 263 -12.81 5.53 -10.50
C LEU A 263 -11.49 4.78 -10.47
N THR A 264 -11.00 4.46 -9.28
CA THR A 264 -9.79 3.66 -9.03
C THR A 264 -10.08 2.56 -8.00
N GLY A 265 -9.09 1.73 -7.65
CA GLY A 265 -9.25 0.75 -6.57
C GLY A 265 -10.19 -0.41 -6.91
N LEU A 266 -10.15 -0.91 -8.15
CA LEU A 266 -11.04 -1.96 -8.62
C LEU A 266 -10.65 -3.34 -8.07
N THR A 267 -11.66 -4.14 -7.68
CA THR A 267 -11.45 -5.57 -7.38
C THR A 267 -10.92 -6.32 -8.59
N GLN A 268 -9.88 -7.12 -8.38
CA GLN A 268 -9.29 -7.98 -9.41
C GLN A 268 -9.93 -9.37 -9.44
N MET A 269 -10.89 -9.65 -8.56
CA MET A 269 -11.60 -10.93 -8.46
C MET A 269 -13.12 -10.73 -8.49
N PRO A 270 -13.70 -10.35 -9.65
CA PRO A 270 -15.11 -9.98 -9.74
C PRO A 270 -16.08 -11.15 -9.52
N THR A 271 -15.62 -12.39 -9.70
CA THR A 271 -16.44 -13.61 -9.53
C THR A 271 -16.33 -14.20 -8.13
N ALA A 272 -15.46 -13.68 -7.28
CA ALA A 272 -15.25 -14.20 -5.95
C ALA A 272 -16.38 -13.76 -5.02
N ASN A 273 -16.91 -14.71 -4.25
CA ASN A 273 -17.89 -14.43 -3.21
C ASN A 273 -17.16 -14.38 -1.85
N PRO A 274 -17.12 -13.21 -1.16
CA PRO A 274 -16.47 -13.06 0.14
C PRO A 274 -16.93 -14.09 1.17
N ASP A 275 -18.24 -14.34 1.28
CA ASP A 275 -18.80 -15.28 2.26
C ASP A 275 -18.35 -16.72 1.98
N GLY A 276 -18.32 -17.10 0.69
CA GLY A 276 -17.85 -18.41 0.26
C GLY A 276 -16.36 -18.63 0.56
N MET A 277 -15.54 -17.61 0.28
CA MET A 277 -14.10 -17.64 0.58
C MET A 277 -13.84 -17.76 2.08
N LEU A 278 -14.57 -17.00 2.91
CA LEU A 278 -14.47 -17.08 4.35
C LEU A 278 -14.90 -18.45 4.88
N GLY A 279 -15.98 -19.03 4.34
CA GLY A 279 -16.43 -20.37 4.68
C GLY A 279 -15.40 -21.45 4.35
N GLU A 280 -14.78 -21.39 3.16
CA GLU A 280 -13.69 -22.29 2.76
C GLU A 280 -12.47 -22.14 3.68
N PHE A 281 -12.09 -20.91 4.00
CA PHE A 281 -10.99 -20.61 4.92
C PHE A 281 -11.24 -21.20 6.31
N CYS A 282 -12.42 -20.97 6.88
CA CYS A 282 -12.83 -21.52 8.18
C CYS A 282 -12.82 -23.06 8.17
N SER A 283 -13.31 -23.68 7.09
CA SER A 283 -13.29 -25.14 6.93
C SER A 283 -11.85 -25.69 6.94
N ASN A 284 -10.95 -25.09 6.15
CA ASN A 284 -9.55 -25.48 6.07
C ASN A 284 -8.82 -25.28 7.42
N LEU A 285 -9.12 -24.18 8.11
CA LEU A 285 -8.61 -23.90 9.45
C LEU A 285 -9.03 -25.00 10.44
N ALA A 286 -10.33 -25.34 10.48
CA ALA A 286 -10.83 -26.36 11.40
C ALA A 286 -10.24 -27.75 11.11
N MET A 287 -10.14 -28.14 9.83
CA MET A 287 -9.52 -29.41 9.43
C MET A 287 -8.06 -29.48 9.88
N THR A 288 -7.30 -28.40 9.68
CA THR A 288 -5.87 -28.33 10.03
C THR A 288 -5.66 -28.45 11.54
N ILE A 289 -6.44 -27.70 12.33
CA ILE A 289 -6.33 -27.72 13.80
C ILE A 289 -6.74 -29.09 14.35
N ARG A 290 -7.83 -29.68 13.84
CA ARG A 290 -8.29 -31.02 14.28
C ARG A 290 -7.28 -32.12 13.95
N ALA A 291 -6.48 -31.95 12.91
CA ALA A 291 -5.37 -32.84 12.59
C ALA A 291 -4.11 -32.61 13.46
N GLY A 292 -4.14 -31.67 14.41
CA GLY A 292 -3.01 -31.31 15.27
C GLY A 292 -1.98 -30.38 14.61
N GLY A 293 -2.33 -29.75 13.49
CA GLY A 293 -1.48 -28.80 12.77
C GLY A 293 -1.64 -27.35 13.26
N ASN A 294 -0.72 -26.49 12.82
CA ASN A 294 -0.78 -25.04 13.03
C ASN A 294 -1.25 -24.32 11.76
N VAL A 295 -1.95 -23.20 11.93
CA VAL A 295 -2.41 -22.34 10.82
C VAL A 295 -1.63 -21.03 10.87
N LEU A 296 -0.99 -20.65 9.75
CA LEU A 296 -0.29 -19.38 9.59
C LEU A 296 -1.00 -18.55 8.51
N VAL A 297 -1.41 -17.34 8.86
CA VAL A 297 -2.14 -16.43 7.98
C VAL A 297 -1.32 -15.14 7.77
N PRO A 298 -0.60 -15.00 6.64
CA PRO A 298 0.07 -13.76 6.31
C PRO A 298 -0.98 -12.70 5.94
N CYS A 299 -1.01 -11.60 6.70
CA CYS A 299 -1.98 -10.51 6.51
C CYS A 299 -1.35 -9.16 6.89
N TYR A 300 -2.02 -8.06 6.53
CA TYR A 300 -1.63 -6.72 6.98
C TYR A 300 -2.00 -6.51 8.45
N SER A 301 -1.27 -5.60 9.13
CA SER A 301 -1.45 -5.32 10.55
C SER A 301 -2.76 -4.59 10.89
N SER A 302 -3.46 -4.02 9.90
CA SER A 302 -4.67 -3.21 10.07
C SER A 302 -5.61 -3.38 8.87
N GLY A 303 -6.89 -3.05 9.05
CA GLY A 303 -7.89 -3.10 7.97
C GLY A 303 -8.77 -4.35 8.06
N VAL A 304 -8.89 -5.08 6.94
CA VAL A 304 -9.74 -6.29 6.80
C VAL A 304 -9.45 -7.35 7.88
N ILE A 305 -8.27 -7.32 8.49
CA ILE A 305 -7.92 -8.22 9.59
C ILE A 305 -8.87 -8.08 10.79
N TYR A 306 -9.46 -6.89 11.03
CA TYR A 306 -10.42 -6.70 12.12
C TYR A 306 -11.69 -7.53 11.90
N ASP A 307 -12.26 -7.44 10.70
CA ASP A 307 -13.43 -8.21 10.29
C ASP A 307 -13.13 -9.71 10.32
N LEU A 308 -11.94 -10.10 9.83
CA LEU A 308 -11.50 -11.49 9.82
C LEU A 308 -11.35 -12.05 11.24
N LEU A 309 -10.79 -11.28 12.18
CA LEU A 309 -10.64 -11.70 13.58
C LEU A 309 -12.00 -11.93 14.23
N GLU A 310 -12.98 -11.06 13.99
CA GLU A 310 -14.34 -11.23 14.51
C GLU A 310 -15.00 -12.52 13.98
N CYS A 311 -14.96 -12.73 12.66
CA CYS A 311 -15.51 -13.94 12.04
C CYS A 311 -14.81 -15.21 12.52
N LEU A 312 -13.48 -15.18 12.63
CA LEU A 312 -12.69 -16.32 13.10
C LEU A 312 -12.99 -16.66 14.55
N TYR A 313 -13.14 -15.66 15.41
CA TYR A 313 -13.44 -15.87 16.82
C TYR A 313 -14.80 -16.58 17.00
N GLN A 314 -15.84 -16.07 16.35
CA GLN A 314 -17.18 -16.69 16.36
C GLN A 314 -17.14 -18.12 15.80
N PHE A 315 -16.40 -18.34 14.71
CA PHE A 315 -16.28 -19.66 14.11
C PHE A 315 -15.58 -20.66 15.03
N ILE A 316 -14.45 -20.30 15.63
CA ILE A 316 -13.68 -21.19 16.52
C ILE A 316 -14.50 -21.60 17.74
N GLU A 317 -15.26 -20.68 18.33
CA GLU A 317 -16.18 -21.00 19.42
C GLU A 317 -17.25 -22.01 18.97
N SER A 318 -17.92 -21.75 17.83
CA SER A 318 -18.95 -22.65 17.31
C SER A 318 -18.41 -24.04 16.89
N ALA A 319 -17.14 -24.11 16.50
CA ALA A 319 -16.48 -25.34 16.03
C ALA A 319 -15.92 -26.20 17.17
N ASN A 320 -16.11 -25.79 18.44
CA ASN A 320 -15.51 -26.38 19.64
C ASN A 320 -13.97 -26.39 19.61
N LEU A 321 -13.37 -25.34 19.05
CA LEU A 321 -11.91 -25.17 18.93
C LEU A 321 -11.38 -24.10 19.89
N GLY A 322 -12.17 -23.65 20.87
CA GLY A 322 -11.86 -22.52 21.76
C GLY A 322 -10.61 -22.66 22.64
N THR A 323 -9.99 -23.85 22.71
CA THR A 323 -8.68 -24.05 23.36
C THR A 323 -7.51 -23.63 22.48
N THR A 324 -7.75 -23.32 21.20
CA THR A 324 -6.70 -22.92 20.24
C THR A 324 -6.30 -21.47 20.50
N PRO A 325 -5.03 -21.17 20.80
CA PRO A 325 -4.58 -19.81 20.99
C PRO A 325 -4.48 -19.05 19.66
N PHE A 326 -4.78 -17.75 19.69
CA PHE A 326 -4.52 -16.82 18.60
C PHE A 326 -3.27 -16.00 18.88
N TYR A 327 -2.40 -15.86 17.88
CA TYR A 327 -1.22 -15.00 17.94
C TYR A 327 -1.26 -14.00 16.80
N PHE A 328 -1.22 -12.71 17.15
CA PHE A 328 -1.13 -11.62 16.18
C PHE A 328 0.27 -10.98 16.29
N ILE A 329 1.09 -11.18 15.26
CA ILE A 329 2.53 -10.84 15.30
C ILE A 329 2.78 -9.64 14.40
N SER A 330 2.97 -8.47 15.01
CA SER A 330 3.37 -7.23 14.35
C SER A 330 4.01 -6.29 15.38
N PRO A 331 5.03 -5.47 15.03
CA PRO A 331 5.52 -4.41 15.92
C PRO A 331 4.43 -3.42 16.35
N VAL A 332 3.39 -3.25 15.53
CA VAL A 332 2.31 -2.27 15.72
C VAL A 332 0.99 -2.93 16.11
N ALA A 333 1.00 -4.23 16.44
CA ALA A 333 -0.21 -5.01 16.74
C ALA A 333 -1.09 -4.38 17.82
N ASN A 334 -0.48 -3.96 18.95
CA ASN A 334 -1.23 -3.40 20.07
C ASN A 334 -1.92 -2.08 19.69
N SER A 335 -1.17 -1.14 19.11
CA SER A 335 -1.69 0.15 18.68
C SER A 335 -2.75 0.01 17.57
N SER A 336 -2.55 -0.94 16.65
CA SER A 336 -3.53 -1.26 15.60
C SER A 336 -4.88 -1.67 16.19
N LEU A 337 -4.88 -2.59 17.17
CA LEU A 337 -6.09 -3.05 17.87
C LEU A 337 -6.72 -1.97 18.77
N GLU A 338 -5.93 -1.05 19.32
CA GLU A 338 -6.47 0.09 20.07
C GLU A 338 -7.21 1.07 19.14
N PHE A 339 -6.70 1.32 17.93
CA PHE A 339 -7.36 2.21 16.98
C PHE A 339 -8.69 1.69 16.46
N SER A 340 -8.86 0.37 16.34
CA SER A 340 -10.17 -0.19 15.99
C SER A 340 -11.24 0.09 17.08
N GLN A 341 -10.83 0.31 18.33
CA GLN A 341 -11.72 0.70 19.43
C GLN A 341 -11.95 2.22 19.49
N ILE A 342 -10.90 3.01 19.26
CA ILE A 342 -10.95 4.49 19.37
C ILE A 342 -11.80 5.09 18.25
N PHE A 343 -11.69 4.59 17.02
CA PHE A 343 -12.35 5.17 15.85
C PHE A 343 -13.71 4.53 15.54
N ALA A 344 -14.42 4.00 16.54
CA ALA A 344 -15.72 3.37 16.36
C ALA A 344 -16.82 4.30 15.77
N GLU A 345 -16.59 5.61 15.76
CA GLU A 345 -17.49 6.62 15.20
C GLU A 345 -17.32 6.87 13.68
N TRP A 346 -16.34 6.24 13.03
CA TRP A 346 -15.93 6.48 11.64
C TRP A 346 -16.45 5.51 10.59
#